data_AF-A0A2G6DCU8-F1
#
_entry.id   AF-A0A2G6DCU8-F1
#
_cell.length_a   1.000
_cell.length_b   1.000
_cell.length_c   1.000
_cell.angle_alpha   90.00
_cell.angle_beta   90.00
_cell.angle_gamma   90.00
#
_symmetry.space_group_name_H-M   'P 1'
#
loop_
_entity.id
_entity.type
_entity.pdbx_description
1 polymer ?
#
loop_
_entity_poly.entity_id
_entity_poly.type
_entity_poly.pdbx_seq_one_letter_code
_entity_poly.pdbx_strand_id
1 'polypeptide(L)'
;MTSLIKIGNSQGIRLPKTIIQQARLENKDLEFKIVDEGLLIKPVISRARKNWDKNISLILSSCKNKEDDGLINEFLNDSDLEDFEW
;
A
#
# COMPACT_ATOMS: atom_id res chain seq x y z
N MET A 1 1.55 7.10 -34.17
CA MET A 1 1.14 5.69 -34.09
C MET A 1 2.23 4.92 -33.36
N THR A 2 1.85 4.06 -32.42
CA THR A 2 2.78 3.19 -31.69
C THR A 2 2.49 1.75 -32.09
N SER A 3 3.53 0.97 -32.32
CA SER A 3 3.42 -0.45 -32.68
C SER A 3 3.78 -1.33 -31.49
N LEU A 4 3.25 -2.56 -31.47
CA LEU A 4 3.70 -3.59 -30.53
C LEU A 4 5.14 -3.99 -30.85
N ILE A 5 5.92 -4.19 -29.80
CA ILE A 5 7.29 -4.71 -29.88
C ILE A 5 7.37 -6.05 -29.17
N LYS A 6 8.05 -7.02 -29.77
CA LYS A 6 8.27 -8.33 -29.14
C LYS A 6 9.30 -8.19 -28.03
N ILE A 7 8.96 -8.69 -26.84
CA ILE A 7 9.85 -8.80 -25.67
C ILE A 7 9.81 -10.26 -25.23
N GLY A 8 10.68 -11.10 -25.81
CA GLY A 8 10.65 -12.54 -25.58
C GLY A 8 9.33 -13.16 -26.07
N ASN A 9 8.61 -13.83 -25.16
CA ASN A 9 7.27 -14.38 -25.43
C ASN A 9 6.14 -13.34 -25.23
N SER A 10 6.47 -12.14 -24.79
CA SER A 10 5.51 -11.07 -24.50
C SER A 10 5.55 -9.98 -25.58
N GLN A 11 4.57 -9.07 -25.52
CA GLN A 11 4.52 -7.86 -26.34
C GLN A 11 4.55 -6.63 -25.44
N GLY A 12 5.22 -5.57 -25.88
CA GLY A 12 5.29 -4.28 -25.20
C GLY A 12 4.83 -3.14 -26.10
N ILE A 13 4.54 -1.99 -25.48
CA ILE A 13 4.33 -0.71 -26.16
C ILE A 13 5.35 0.30 -25.62
N ARG A 14 5.86 1.18 -26.49
CA ARG A 14 6.71 2.29 -26.04
C ARG A 14 5.83 3.47 -25.65
N LEU A 15 5.90 3.87 -24.38
CA LEU A 15 5.23 5.05 -23.85
C LEU A 15 6.24 6.20 -23.72
N PRO A 16 5.98 7.39 -24.30
CA PRO A 16 6.82 8.56 -24.08
C PRO A 16 6.90 8.93 -22.60
N LYS A 17 8.08 9.39 -22.14
CA LYS A 17 8.30 9.78 -20.74
C LYS A 17 7.28 10.83 -20.25
N THR A 18 6.90 11.76 -21.13
CA THR A 18 5.90 12.79 -20.86
C THR A 18 4.54 12.21 -20.50
N ILE A 19 4.10 11.15 -21.18
CA ILE A 19 2.82 10.46 -20.89
C ILE A 19 2.89 9.74 -19.55
N ILE A 20 3.99 9.05 -19.26
CA ILE A 20 4.22 8.37 -17.98
C ILE A 20 4.12 9.36 -16.81
N GLN A 21 4.71 10.55 -16.98
CA GLN A 21 4.67 11.64 -16.00
C GLN A 21 3.27 12.23 -15.83
N GLN A 22 2.62 12.60 -16.94
CA GLN A 22 1.28 13.17 -16.93
C GLN A 22 0.25 12.20 -16.30
N ALA A 23 0.36 10.91 -16.59
CA ALA A 23 -0.48 9.88 -16.02
C ALA A 23 -0.01 9.40 -14.62
N ARG A 24 1.07 9.97 -14.08
CA ARG A 24 1.64 9.66 -12.75
C ARG A 24 1.91 8.17 -12.55
N LEU A 25 2.46 7.51 -13.56
CA LEU A 25 2.75 6.07 -13.59
C LEU A 25 4.19 5.74 -13.13
N GLU A 26 5.04 6.75 -12.96
CA GLU A 26 6.44 6.55 -12.54
C GLU A 26 6.52 5.86 -11.17
N ASN A 27 7.37 4.84 -11.08
CA ASN A 27 7.67 4.07 -9.86
C ASN A 27 6.43 3.47 -9.17
N LYS A 28 5.41 3.08 -9.95
CA LYS A 28 4.19 2.44 -9.43
C LYS A 28 3.93 1.11 -10.11
N ASP A 29 3.35 0.20 -9.35
CA ASP A 29 2.73 -0.99 -9.93
C ASP A 29 1.55 -0.57 -10.81
N LEU A 30 1.37 -1.26 -11.94
CA LEU A 30 0.35 -0.93 -12.93
C LEU A 30 -0.63 -2.09 -13.06
N GLU A 31 -1.91 -1.75 -13.20
CA GLU A 31 -2.98 -2.70 -13.53
C GLU A 31 -3.47 -2.44 -14.95
N PHE A 32 -3.72 -3.54 -15.67
CA PHE A 32 -4.28 -3.55 -17.01
C PHE A 32 -5.75 -3.99 -16.95
N LYS A 33 -6.64 -3.22 -17.56
CA LYS A 33 -8.06 -3.57 -17.69
C LYS A 33 -8.51 -3.46 -19.15
N ILE A 34 -9.09 -4.53 -19.68
CA ILE A 34 -9.74 -4.51 -20.99
C ILE A 34 -11.06 -3.74 -20.87
N VAL A 35 -11.27 -2.80 -21.78
CA VAL A 35 -12.49 -2.01 -21.94
C VAL A 35 -12.94 -2.08 -23.41
N ASP A 36 -14.15 -1.64 -23.71
CA ASP A 36 -14.75 -1.82 -25.05
C ASP A 36 -13.90 -1.25 -26.19
N GLU A 37 -13.19 -0.14 -25.94
CA GLU A 37 -12.34 0.53 -26.92
C GLU A 37 -10.84 0.22 -26.77
N GLY A 38 -10.45 -0.74 -25.93
CA GLY A 38 -9.06 -1.18 -25.84
C GLY A 38 -8.56 -1.51 -24.42
N LEU A 39 -7.39 -0.97 -24.07
CA LEU A 39 -6.69 -1.30 -22.82
C LEU A 39 -6.49 -0.06 -21.95
N LEU A 40 -7.05 -0.10 -20.74
CA LEU A 40 -6.81 0.91 -19.71
C LEU A 40 -5.60 0.50 -18.86
N ILE A 41 -4.63 1.40 -18.76
CA ILE A 41 -3.45 1.28 -17.89
C ILE A 41 -3.61 2.27 -16.75
N LYS A 42 -3.58 1.81 -15.51
CA LYS A 42 -3.71 2.68 -14.33
C LYS A 42 -2.76 2.23 -13.21
N PRO A 43 -2.30 3.16 -12.35
CA PRO A 43 -1.49 2.77 -11.20
C PRO A 43 -2.34 2.00 -10.20
N VAL A 44 -1.74 0.99 -9.58
CA VAL A 44 -2.32 0.29 -8.44
C VAL A 44 -2.29 1.24 -7.25
N ILE A 45 -3.46 1.69 -6.83
CA ILE A 45 -3.61 2.50 -5.62
C ILE A 45 -3.79 1.53 -4.45
N SER A 46 -2.69 0.94 -3.99
CA SER A 46 -2.64 0.26 -2.70
C SER A 46 -2.72 1.31 -1.59
N ARG A 47 -3.90 1.50 -1.00
CA ARG A 47 -3.97 2.16 0.30
C ARG A 47 -3.53 1.12 1.32
N ALA A 48 -2.27 1.17 1.76
CA ALA A 48 -1.68 0.28 2.77
C ALA A 48 -2.51 0.14 4.07
N ARG A 49 -3.55 0.97 4.23
CA ARG A 49 -4.45 1.05 5.38
C ARG A 49 -5.91 1.28 4.98
N LYS A 50 -6.34 0.80 3.80
CA LYS A 50 -7.69 1.07 3.25
C LYS A 50 -8.83 0.75 4.22
N ASN A 51 -8.62 -0.23 5.10
CA ASN A 51 -9.63 -0.72 6.05
C ASN A 51 -9.30 -0.40 7.51
N TRP A 52 -8.23 0.36 7.77
CA TRP A 52 -7.84 0.70 9.15
C TRP A 52 -8.90 1.55 9.82
N ASP A 53 -9.47 2.51 9.11
CA ASP A 53 -10.58 3.34 9.58
C ASP A 53 -11.74 2.49 10.13
N LYS A 54 -12.17 1.50 9.35
CA LYS A 54 -13.25 0.58 9.72
C LYS A 54 -12.84 -0.33 10.87
N ASN A 55 -11.65 -0.91 10.81
CA ASN A 55 -11.17 -1.85 11.83
C ASN A 55 -10.96 -1.15 13.18
N ILE A 56 -10.38 0.05 13.19
CA ILE A 56 -10.20 0.86 14.40
C ILE A 56 -11.56 1.25 14.96
N SER A 57 -12.50 1.71 14.12
CA SER A 57 -13.85 2.06 14.58
C SER A 57 -14.58 0.86 15.18
N LEU A 58 -14.43 -0.33 14.59
CA LEU A 58 -14.98 -1.58 15.11
C LEU A 58 -14.42 -1.89 16.50
N ILE A 59 -13.09 -1.88 16.64
CA ILE A 59 -12.41 -2.17 17.91
C ILE A 59 -12.83 -1.18 19.00
N LEU A 60 -12.82 0.13 18.70
CA LEU A 60 -13.26 1.18 19.64
C LEU A 60 -14.73 0.98 20.06
N SER A 61 -15.61 0.57 19.14
CA SER A 61 -17.01 0.30 19.47
C SER A 61 -17.19 -0.95 20.34
N SER A 62 -16.42 -2.02 20.09
CA SER A 62 -16.49 -3.26 20.87
C SER A 62 -15.86 -3.15 22.27
N CYS A 63 -14.94 -2.20 22.46
CA CYS A 63 -14.18 -2.01 23.70
C CYS A 63 -14.59 -0.75 24.48
N LYS A 64 -15.67 -0.07 24.09
CA LYS A 64 -16.07 1.25 24.63
C LYS A 64 -16.15 1.35 26.17
N ASN A 65 -16.41 0.24 26.87
CA ASN A 65 -16.49 0.15 28.33
C ASN A 65 -15.55 -0.91 28.92
N LYS A 66 -14.50 -1.31 28.18
CA LYS A 66 -13.47 -2.21 28.66
C LYS A 66 -12.20 -1.42 28.85
N GLU A 67 -11.60 -1.51 30.03
CA GLU A 67 -10.21 -1.07 30.19
C GLU A 67 -9.31 -2.02 29.40
N ASP A 68 -8.27 -1.46 28.81
CA ASP A 68 -7.23 -2.25 28.14
C ASP A 68 -6.35 -2.85 29.24
N ASP A 69 -6.55 -4.12 29.54
CA ASP A 69 -5.76 -4.87 30.53
C ASP A 69 -4.30 -5.10 30.06
N GLY A 70 -3.94 -4.68 28.85
CA GLY A 70 -2.56 -4.63 28.38
C GLY A 70 -1.75 -3.66 29.23
N LEU A 71 -1.18 -4.16 30.32
CA LEU A 71 -0.32 -3.40 31.23
C LEU A 71 0.98 -3.01 30.52
N ILE A 72 0.92 -1.95 29.72
CA ILE A 72 2.10 -1.27 29.14
C ILE A 72 3.05 -0.83 30.26
N ASN A 73 2.53 -0.58 31.46
CA ASN A 73 3.31 -0.21 32.64
C ASN A 73 4.38 -1.24 33.02
N GLU A 74 4.15 -2.54 32.79
CA GLU A 74 5.15 -3.58 33.07
C GLU A 74 6.28 -3.58 32.02
N PHE A 75 5.97 -3.18 30.78
CA PHE A 75 6.94 -3.07 29.69
C PHE A 75 7.75 -1.76 29.72
N LEU A 76 7.19 -0.71 30.34
CA LEU A 76 7.89 0.57 30.59
C LEU A 76 8.65 0.58 31.91
N ASN A 77 8.64 -0.53 32.64
CA ASN A 77 9.36 -0.66 33.89
C ASN A 77 10.81 -1.05 33.60
N ASP A 78 11.67 -0.04 33.43
CA ASP A 78 13.10 -0.20 33.13
C ASP A 78 13.93 -0.70 34.34
N SER A 79 13.29 -1.17 35.41
CA SER A 79 13.96 -1.69 36.62
C SER A 79 14.94 -2.84 36.35
N ASP A 80 14.72 -3.58 35.27
CA ASP A 80 15.57 -4.68 34.79
C ASP A 80 16.77 -4.21 33.94
N LEU A 81 16.80 -2.93 33.54
CA LEU A 81 17.88 -2.30 32.80
C LEU A 81 18.87 -1.54 33.70
N GLU A 82 18.60 -1.44 35.00
CA GLU A 82 19.48 -0.74 35.97
C GLU A 82 20.87 -1.36 36.08
N ASP A 83 21.00 -2.68 35.82
CA ASP A 83 22.27 -3.42 35.87
C ASP A 83 22.96 -3.52 34.49
N PHE A 84 22.45 -2.84 33.46
CA PHE A 84 23.00 -2.91 32.10
C PHE A 84 24.16 -1.92 31.91
N GLU A 85 25.39 -2.41 31.73
CA GLU A 85 26.55 -1.62 31.30
C GLU A 85 26.87 -1.87 29.82
N TRP A 86 27.15 -0.78 29.08
CA TRP A 86 27.41 -0.77 27.63
C TRP A 86 28.76 -1.37 27.22
#